data_AF-A0A7W1NBA4-F1
#
_entry.id   AF-A0A7W1NBA4-F1
#
_cell.length_a   1.000
_cell.length_b   1.000
_cell.length_c   1.000
_cell.angle_alpha   90.00
_cell.angle_beta   90.00
_cell.angle_gamma   90.00
#
_symmetry.space_group_name_H-M   'P 1'
#
loop_
_entity.id
_entity.type
_entity.pdbx_description
1 polymer ?
#
loop_
_entity_poly.entity_id
_entity_poly.type
_entity_poly.pdbx_seq_one_letter_code
_entity_poly.pdbx_strand_id
1 'polypeptide(L)'
;MRPRLAPTLMIIALTVGGCARAPVAVQPAPAPAQPQAEITALSEHAGQLLVEVPIGAQHGLEVGDFLRAYGAEADRRALKGTLQVTELIGTDRCVARLIALNDRTNPLRVGDRAKAVPDLSVEDPIAAPEVAATPPLAGDEARFAGVREHYQRELAGSERRHQAEIAELKTLVERAQADADERQARALAANELSHRTEVAALKADLQSQSQAQLAAENSARDIRLDEIAAERDALRAQVETLLREQDRLRGEVVVARAIATDADDRRRKELRAEVETREVLQARLAELEAKIEGKPSRTTVILTNDPERHETVLERLARLQDELGAASARQSATDSELASARERCAAVESSVAGLSGQVAEVERLRSDLTGAQERVAQLAGESAAHELGRVEAERALFDLAARVLRLDPGVAETAALQGRVRAAMSLGEGVAGSATPEEDAP
;
A
#
# COMPACT_ATOMS: atom_id res chain seq x y z
N MET A 1 -5.32 -22.07 -33.09
CA MET A 1 -4.84 -21.93 -34.48
C MET A 1 -3.31 -22.11 -34.53
N ARG A 2 -2.87 -23.36 -34.64
CA ARG A 2 -1.75 -23.82 -35.49
C ARG A 2 -2.42 -24.84 -36.43
N PRO A 3 -1.97 -25.12 -37.68
CA PRO A 3 -0.77 -25.94 -37.91
C PRO A 3 -0.06 -25.66 -39.27
N ARG A 4 1.10 -26.26 -39.56
CA ARG A 4 1.31 -27.36 -40.56
C ARG A 4 2.81 -27.35 -40.94
N LEU A 5 3.58 -28.41 -41.25
CA LEU A 5 3.48 -29.86 -41.56
C LEU A 5 4.87 -30.47 -41.20
N ALA A 6 5.06 -31.63 -40.54
CA ALA A 6 4.89 -33.04 -40.98
C ALA A 6 5.82 -33.46 -42.17
N PRO A 7 6.23 -34.75 -42.38
CA PRO A 7 6.16 -35.97 -41.54
C PRO A 7 7.36 -36.99 -41.68
N THR A 8 7.21 -38.19 -41.06
CA THR A 8 7.50 -39.57 -41.59
C THR A 8 8.96 -40.09 -41.72
N LEU A 9 9.33 -41.38 -41.55
CA LEU A 9 8.74 -42.67 -41.09
C LEU A 9 9.86 -43.76 -41.13
N MET A 10 9.59 -44.94 -40.52
CA MET A 10 10.10 -46.30 -40.86
C MET A 10 11.45 -46.74 -40.25
N ILE A 11 11.52 -47.60 -39.20
CA ILE A 11 11.29 -49.06 -39.08
C ILE A 11 12.10 -49.92 -40.09
N ILE A 12 13.00 -50.80 -39.61
CA ILE A 12 13.04 -52.28 -39.82
C ILE A 12 14.41 -52.94 -39.38
N ALA A 13 14.27 -53.94 -38.49
CA ALA A 13 14.95 -55.26 -38.32
C ALA A 13 16.48 -55.49 -38.21
N LEU A 14 16.86 -56.07 -37.04
CA LEU A 14 17.47 -57.41 -36.77
C LEU A 14 18.42 -58.13 -37.77
N THR A 15 19.58 -58.59 -37.26
CA THR A 15 20.18 -59.98 -37.20
C THR A 15 21.73 -59.92 -37.19
N VAL A 16 22.45 -60.38 -36.16
CA VAL A 16 23.02 -61.73 -35.82
C VAL A 16 24.17 -62.25 -36.72
N GLY A 17 25.31 -62.59 -36.06
CA GLY A 17 26.38 -63.50 -36.55
C GLY A 17 27.65 -62.76 -37.02
N GLY A 18 28.89 -63.15 -36.75
CA GLY A 18 29.50 -64.36 -36.21
C GLY A 18 31.04 -64.19 -36.25
N CYS A 19 31.76 -65.18 -35.71
CA CYS A 19 33.18 -65.18 -35.35
C CYS A 19 34.23 -64.94 -36.47
N ALA A 20 35.42 -64.48 -36.04
CA ALA A 20 36.77 -65.04 -36.32
C ALA A 20 37.84 -64.13 -37.00
N ARG A 21 38.98 -64.03 -36.28
CA ARG A 21 40.41 -64.10 -36.68
C ARG A 21 41.10 -63.01 -37.56
N ALA A 22 42.20 -62.54 -36.94
CA ALA A 22 43.57 -62.37 -37.47
C ALA A 22 43.95 -61.00 -38.11
N PRO A 23 45.24 -60.60 -37.99
CA PRO A 23 45.66 -59.21 -37.81
C PRO A 23 46.04 -58.54 -39.14
N VAL A 24 45.81 -57.23 -39.21
CA VAL A 24 46.32 -56.38 -40.30
C VAL A 24 47.12 -55.23 -39.69
N ALA A 25 48.31 -55.03 -40.24
CA ALA A 25 49.30 -54.04 -39.85
C ALA A 25 48.70 -52.62 -39.81
N VAL A 26 48.88 -51.92 -38.69
CA VAL A 26 48.50 -50.52 -38.52
C VAL A 26 49.60 -49.66 -39.14
N GLN A 27 49.30 -49.08 -40.31
CA GLN A 27 49.98 -47.87 -40.80
C GLN A 27 49.81 -46.75 -39.76
N PRO A 28 50.85 -45.93 -39.47
CA PRO A 28 50.66 -44.73 -38.69
C PRO A 28 49.68 -43.80 -39.42
N ALA A 29 48.60 -43.43 -38.74
CA ALA A 29 47.62 -42.49 -39.24
C ALA A 29 48.28 -41.11 -39.51
N PRO A 30 47.92 -40.41 -40.59
CA PRO A 30 48.38 -39.06 -40.82
C PRO A 30 47.90 -38.14 -39.69
N ALA A 31 48.81 -37.29 -39.19
CA ALA A 31 48.49 -36.28 -38.17
C ALA A 31 47.28 -35.42 -38.62
N PRO A 32 46.36 -35.04 -37.72
CA PRO A 32 45.20 -34.24 -38.09
C PRO A 32 45.68 -32.91 -38.68
N ALA A 33 45.25 -32.62 -39.90
CA ALA A 33 45.54 -31.35 -40.55
C ALA A 33 44.92 -30.22 -39.72
N GLN A 34 45.76 -29.31 -39.22
CA GLN A 34 45.29 -28.14 -38.47
C GLN A 34 44.36 -27.29 -39.36
N PRO A 35 43.18 -26.89 -38.86
CA PRO A 35 42.22 -26.14 -39.67
C PRO A 35 42.81 -24.78 -40.04
N GLN A 36 42.76 -24.48 -41.33
CA GLN A 36 43.24 -23.23 -41.93
C GLN A 36 42.17 -22.70 -42.88
N ALA A 37 41.94 -21.40 -42.87
CA ALA A 37 40.99 -20.74 -43.76
C ALA A 37 41.41 -19.29 -44.05
N GLU A 38 40.80 -18.70 -45.06
CA GLU A 38 41.08 -17.32 -45.46
C GLU A 38 40.20 -16.33 -44.71
N ILE A 39 40.79 -15.22 -44.28
CA ILE A 39 40.11 -14.11 -43.63
C ILE A 39 39.07 -13.55 -44.60
N THR A 40 37.80 -13.60 -44.20
CA THR A 40 36.67 -13.24 -45.07
C THR A 40 36.30 -11.76 -44.93
N ALA A 41 36.42 -11.19 -43.73
CA ALA A 41 36.13 -9.79 -43.49
C ALA A 41 37.00 -9.19 -42.37
N LEU A 42 37.22 -7.88 -42.46
CA LEU A 42 37.90 -7.05 -41.46
C LEU A 42 36.97 -5.89 -41.10
N SER A 43 36.77 -5.66 -39.81
CA SER A 43 35.97 -4.54 -39.29
C SER A 43 36.65 -3.93 -38.07
N GLU A 44 36.42 -2.64 -37.81
CA GLU A 44 36.95 -1.96 -36.64
C GLU A 44 35.80 -1.59 -35.70
N HIS A 45 35.91 -1.98 -34.43
CA HIS A 45 34.91 -1.67 -33.41
C HIS A 45 35.61 -1.24 -32.12
N ALA A 46 35.25 -0.06 -31.61
CA ALA A 46 35.84 0.52 -30.38
C ALA A 46 37.39 0.59 -30.37
N GLY A 47 38.01 0.85 -31.54
CA GLY A 47 39.47 0.90 -31.70
C GLY A 47 40.17 -0.46 -31.73
N GLN A 48 39.41 -1.56 -31.84
CA GLN A 48 39.92 -2.92 -32.00
C GLN A 48 39.59 -3.45 -33.40
N LEU A 49 40.55 -4.12 -34.03
CA LEU A 49 40.35 -4.77 -35.32
C LEU A 49 39.76 -6.17 -35.11
N LEU A 50 38.56 -6.39 -35.63
CA LEU A 50 37.82 -7.65 -35.62
C LEU A 50 37.93 -8.32 -37.00
N VAL A 51 38.16 -9.63 -36.98
CA VAL A 51 38.45 -10.46 -38.14
C VAL A 51 37.46 -11.60 -38.19
N GLU A 52 36.73 -11.74 -39.30
CA GLU A 52 35.85 -12.88 -39.54
C GLU A 52 36.60 -13.98 -40.29
N VAL A 53 36.63 -15.18 -39.70
CA VAL A 53 37.31 -16.35 -40.24
C VAL A 53 36.33 -17.52 -40.32
N PRO A 54 36.24 -18.26 -41.45
CA PRO A 54 35.36 -19.40 -41.60
C PRO A 54 35.96 -20.66 -40.98
N ILE A 55 36.34 -20.57 -39.71
CA ILE A 55 36.69 -21.68 -38.84
C ILE A 55 35.85 -21.52 -37.58
N GLY A 56 34.87 -22.40 -37.37
CA GLY A 56 34.03 -22.41 -36.16
C GLY A 56 34.22 -23.65 -35.30
N ALA A 57 33.27 -23.87 -34.38
CA ALA A 57 33.25 -24.97 -33.42
C ALA A 57 33.42 -26.38 -34.05
N GLN A 58 32.98 -26.58 -35.30
CA GLN A 58 33.15 -27.87 -35.98
C GLN A 58 34.63 -28.26 -36.22
N HIS A 59 35.53 -27.28 -36.13
CA HIS A 59 36.98 -27.49 -36.26
C HIS A 59 37.70 -27.52 -34.91
N GLY A 60 36.96 -27.58 -33.80
CA GLY A 60 37.52 -27.67 -32.45
C GLY A 60 38.05 -26.35 -31.89
N LEU A 61 37.52 -25.20 -32.35
CA LEU A 61 37.82 -23.89 -31.78
C LEU A 61 36.84 -23.52 -30.66
N GLU A 62 37.37 -22.95 -29.59
CA GLU A 62 36.62 -22.37 -28.47
C GLU A 62 36.86 -20.85 -28.37
N VAL A 63 35.98 -20.16 -27.63
CA VAL A 63 36.17 -18.73 -27.35
C VAL A 63 37.39 -18.58 -26.44
N GLY A 64 38.34 -17.75 -26.86
CA GLY A 64 39.63 -17.56 -26.19
C GLY A 64 40.82 -18.18 -26.93
N ASP A 65 40.59 -19.07 -27.90
CA ASP A 65 41.63 -19.69 -28.71
C ASP A 65 42.38 -18.70 -29.61
N PHE A 66 43.60 -19.06 -29.99
CA PHE A 66 44.48 -18.22 -30.79
C PHE A 66 44.58 -18.70 -32.24
N LEU A 67 44.51 -17.74 -33.16
CA LEU A 67 44.77 -17.95 -34.58
C LEU A 67 46.01 -17.16 -35.00
N ARG A 68 46.89 -17.80 -35.76
CA ARG A 68 48.03 -17.13 -36.41
C ARG A 68 47.62 -16.73 -37.84
N ALA A 69 47.79 -15.45 -38.18
CA ALA A 69 47.47 -14.93 -39.50
C ALA A 69 48.74 -14.79 -40.35
N TYR A 70 48.73 -15.39 -41.54
CA TYR A 70 49.82 -15.42 -42.51
C TYR A 70 49.40 -14.73 -43.81
N GLY A 71 50.36 -14.18 -44.55
CA GLY A 71 50.10 -13.59 -45.87
C GLY A 71 49.53 -14.58 -46.89
N ALA A 72 48.72 -14.08 -47.83
CA ALA A 72 48.07 -14.88 -48.87
C ALA A 72 49.04 -15.48 -49.93
N GLU A 73 50.24 -14.90 -50.11
CA GLU A 73 51.20 -15.35 -51.12
C GLU A 73 52.01 -16.56 -50.66
N ALA A 74 52.05 -17.60 -51.51
CA ALA A 74 52.60 -18.93 -51.19
C ALA A 74 54.10 -18.97 -50.83
N ASP A 75 54.84 -17.88 -51.01
CA ASP A 75 56.31 -17.85 -50.90
C ASP A 75 56.85 -17.09 -49.67
N ARG A 76 55.97 -16.61 -48.77
CA ARG A 76 56.39 -16.05 -47.47
C ARG A 76 55.47 -16.52 -46.35
N ARG A 77 55.96 -17.46 -45.52
CA ARG A 77 55.39 -17.83 -44.21
C ARG A 77 55.56 -16.71 -43.17
N ALA A 78 55.39 -15.45 -43.57
CA ALA A 78 55.52 -14.31 -42.67
C ALA A 78 54.27 -14.22 -41.81
N LEU A 79 54.45 -14.44 -40.50
CA LEU A 79 53.40 -14.24 -39.50
C LEU A 79 53.11 -12.74 -39.40
N LYS A 80 51.90 -12.33 -39.82
CA LYS A 80 51.47 -10.93 -39.77
C LYS A 80 50.99 -10.53 -38.37
N GLY A 81 50.33 -11.45 -37.67
CA GLY A 81 49.82 -11.18 -36.33
C GLY A 81 49.09 -12.37 -35.71
N THR A 82 48.71 -12.17 -34.46
CA THR A 82 47.98 -13.13 -33.64
C THR A 82 46.60 -12.60 -33.34
N LEU A 83 45.59 -13.42 -33.61
CA LEU A 83 44.18 -13.15 -33.36
C LEU A 83 43.71 -14.02 -32.20
N GLN A 84 42.77 -13.54 -31.40
CA GLN A 84 42.06 -14.32 -30.39
C GLN A 84 40.59 -14.39 -30.71
N VAL A 85 40.03 -15.59 -30.73
CA VAL A 85 38.60 -15.84 -30.95
C VAL A 85 37.81 -15.19 -29.82
N THR A 86 36.97 -14.22 -30.18
CA THR A 86 36.07 -13.52 -29.24
C THR A 86 34.67 -14.11 -29.26
N GLU A 87 34.22 -14.59 -30.42
CA GLU A 87 32.87 -15.11 -30.61
C GLU A 87 32.85 -16.20 -31.68
N LEU A 88 32.00 -17.22 -31.49
CA LEU A 88 31.72 -18.25 -32.47
C LEU A 88 30.34 -18.00 -33.08
N ILE A 89 30.29 -17.76 -34.39
CA ILE A 89 29.04 -17.52 -35.13
C ILE A 89 28.63 -18.85 -35.79
N GLY A 90 27.79 -19.61 -35.08
CA GLY A 90 27.35 -20.94 -35.50
C GLY A 90 28.46 -21.99 -35.41
N THR A 91 28.38 -23.03 -36.23
CA THR A 91 29.36 -24.15 -36.22
C THR A 91 30.59 -23.88 -37.06
N ASP A 92 30.53 -22.91 -38.00
CA ASP A 92 31.47 -22.85 -39.13
C ASP A 92 32.29 -21.56 -39.17
N ARG A 93 31.95 -20.55 -38.36
CA ARG A 93 32.58 -19.22 -38.39
C ARG A 93 32.92 -18.72 -37.01
N CYS A 94 33.96 -17.89 -36.93
CA CYS A 94 34.33 -17.18 -35.73
C CYS A 94 34.67 -15.72 -36.03
N VAL A 95 34.47 -14.87 -35.02
CA VAL A 95 35.01 -13.52 -34.97
C VAL A 95 36.18 -13.52 -34.00
N ALA A 96 37.33 -13.04 -34.46
CA ALA A 96 38.54 -12.94 -33.66
C ALA A 96 39.05 -11.50 -33.62
N ARG A 97 39.53 -11.06 -32.45
CA ARG A 97 40.18 -9.75 -32.29
C ARG A 97 41.67 -9.86 -32.53
N LEU A 98 42.26 -8.86 -33.18
CA LEU A 98 43.70 -8.72 -33.28
C LEU A 98 44.30 -8.33 -31.92
N ILE A 99 45.24 -9.12 -31.41
CA ILE A 99 45.95 -8.82 -30.16
C ILE A 99 47.37 -8.30 -30.44
N ALA A 100 48.04 -8.87 -31.44
CA ALA A 100 49.42 -8.51 -31.75
C ALA A 100 49.63 -8.46 -33.26
N LEU A 101 50.24 -7.38 -33.74
CA LEU A 101 50.80 -7.25 -35.09
C LEU A 101 52.31 -7.45 -34.97
N ASN A 102 52.86 -8.41 -35.71
CA ASN A 102 54.29 -8.65 -35.75
C ASN A 102 55.01 -7.69 -36.70
N ASP A 103 54.32 -7.21 -37.75
CA ASP A 103 54.88 -6.25 -38.70
C ASP A 103 53.89 -5.10 -38.95
N ARG A 104 54.24 -3.90 -38.48
CA ARG A 104 53.43 -2.68 -38.67
C ARG A 104 53.43 -2.20 -40.12
N THR A 105 54.38 -2.63 -40.94
CA THR A 105 54.48 -2.23 -42.35
C THR A 105 53.62 -3.09 -43.28
N ASN A 106 53.12 -4.23 -42.80
CA ASN A 106 52.28 -5.16 -43.55
C ASN A 106 51.02 -5.57 -42.76
N PRO A 107 49.97 -4.71 -42.73
CA PRO A 107 48.75 -4.98 -41.98
C PRO A 107 47.97 -6.19 -42.54
N LEU A 108 47.06 -6.71 -41.72
CA LEU A 108 46.14 -7.78 -42.10
C LEU A 108 45.20 -7.33 -43.23
N ARG A 109 44.97 -8.22 -44.19
CA ARG A 109 44.10 -7.99 -45.35
C ARG A 109 43.13 -9.16 -45.52
N VAL A 110 41.99 -8.89 -46.15
CA VAL A 110 41.06 -9.93 -46.60
C VAL A 110 41.78 -10.86 -47.58
N GLY A 111 41.65 -12.17 -47.39
CA GLY A 111 42.40 -13.20 -48.13
C GLY A 111 43.69 -13.69 -47.44
N ASP A 112 44.13 -13.06 -46.35
CA ASP A 112 45.20 -13.62 -45.52
C ASP A 112 44.75 -14.93 -44.86
N ARG A 113 45.66 -15.87 -44.63
CA ARG A 113 45.34 -17.21 -44.09
C ARG A 113 45.43 -17.23 -42.58
N ALA A 114 44.35 -17.58 -41.90
CA ALA A 114 44.30 -17.83 -40.47
C ALA A 114 44.42 -19.32 -40.18
N LYS A 115 45.30 -19.70 -39.26
CA LYS A 115 45.54 -21.08 -38.85
C LYS A 115 45.33 -21.21 -37.35
N ALA A 116 44.53 -22.20 -36.92
CA ALA A 116 44.33 -22.47 -35.51
C ALA A 116 45.60 -23.03 -34.86
N VAL A 117 46.02 -22.44 -33.74
CA VAL A 117 47.16 -22.91 -32.96
C VAL A 117 46.66 -23.23 -31.55
N PRO A 118 46.57 -24.53 -31.19
CA PRO A 118 46.01 -24.95 -29.91
C PRO A 118 46.89 -24.62 -28.70
N ASP A 119 48.12 -24.14 -28.89
CA ASP A 119 49.00 -23.71 -27.79
C ASP A 119 50.03 -22.66 -28.26
N LEU A 120 50.05 -21.48 -27.62
CA LEU A 120 50.98 -20.38 -27.97
C LEU A 120 52.45 -20.72 -27.67
N SER A 121 52.70 -21.79 -26.91
CA SER A 121 54.04 -22.26 -26.50
C SER A 121 54.81 -22.99 -27.61
N VAL A 122 54.18 -23.32 -28.74
CA VAL A 122 54.87 -23.91 -29.89
C VAL A 122 55.42 -22.78 -30.77
N GLU A 123 56.63 -22.34 -30.45
CA GLU A 123 57.47 -21.58 -31.38
C GLU A 123 57.71 -22.45 -32.63
N ASP A 124 57.24 -22.00 -33.80
CA ASP A 124 57.79 -22.51 -35.06
C ASP A 124 59.28 -22.11 -35.05
N PRO A 125 60.24 -23.01 -35.35
CA PRO A 125 61.65 -22.66 -35.33
C PRO A 125 61.93 -21.62 -36.42
N ILE A 126 61.94 -20.34 -36.02
CA ILE A 126 62.55 -19.27 -36.79
C ILE A 126 64.04 -19.59 -36.73
N ALA A 127 64.59 -20.02 -37.87
CA ALA A 127 66.02 -20.20 -38.03
C ALA A 127 66.72 -18.90 -37.64
N ALA A 128 67.31 -18.88 -36.44
CA ALA A 128 68.22 -17.83 -36.04
C ALA A 128 69.39 -17.85 -37.04
N PRO A 129 69.80 -16.69 -37.61
CA PRO A 129 71.05 -16.65 -38.34
C PRO A 129 72.16 -17.00 -37.35
N GLU A 130 72.91 -18.07 -37.64
CA GLU A 130 74.17 -18.39 -36.98
C GLU A 130 75.11 -17.18 -37.14
N VAL A 131 75.13 -16.29 -36.15
CA VAL A 131 76.23 -15.35 -35.99
C VAL A 131 77.39 -16.17 -35.46
N ALA A 132 78.28 -16.54 -36.37
CA ALA A 132 79.56 -17.15 -36.08
C ALA A 132 80.25 -16.36 -34.96
N ALA A 133 80.48 -17.02 -33.82
CA ALA A 133 81.27 -16.48 -32.73
C ALA A 133 82.73 -16.36 -33.18
N THR A 134 83.11 -15.17 -33.66
CA THR A 134 84.51 -14.79 -33.85
C THR A 134 85.19 -14.74 -32.47
N PRO A 135 86.33 -15.42 -32.26
CA PRO A 135 87.03 -15.36 -30.99
C PRO A 135 87.52 -13.93 -30.70
N PRO A 136 87.43 -13.43 -29.46
CA PRO A 136 87.82 -12.07 -29.14
C PRO A 136 89.33 -11.90 -29.30
N LEU A 137 89.75 -10.96 -30.14
CA LEU A 137 91.11 -10.44 -30.13
C LEU A 137 91.31 -9.71 -28.79
N ALA A 138 92.34 -10.10 -28.03
CA ALA A 138 92.61 -9.63 -26.66
C ALA A 138 92.79 -8.10 -26.48
N GLY A 139 92.70 -7.31 -27.55
CA GLY A 139 92.66 -5.84 -27.52
C GLY A 139 91.25 -5.22 -27.50
N ASP A 140 90.21 -5.99 -27.82
CA ASP A 140 88.83 -5.47 -27.91
C ASP A 140 88.06 -5.58 -26.58
N GLU A 141 88.42 -6.50 -25.69
CA GLU A 141 87.79 -6.64 -24.37
C GLU A 141 87.94 -5.39 -23.50
N ALA A 142 89.09 -4.70 -23.56
CA ALA A 142 89.31 -3.46 -22.85
C ALA A 142 88.45 -2.31 -23.40
N ARG A 143 88.23 -2.26 -24.71
CA ARG A 143 87.34 -1.28 -25.36
C ARG A 143 85.87 -1.56 -25.02
N PHE A 144 85.45 -2.83 -25.04
CA PHE A 144 84.10 -3.23 -24.62
C PHE A 144 83.87 -3.06 -23.12
N ALA A 145 84.90 -3.17 -22.27
CA ALA A 145 84.80 -2.88 -20.84
C ALA A 145 84.47 -1.40 -20.59
N GLY A 146 85.18 -0.46 -21.25
CA GLY A 146 84.90 0.97 -21.12
C GLY A 146 83.51 1.36 -21.63
N VAL A 147 83.07 0.76 -22.74
CA VAL A 147 81.71 0.96 -23.27
C VAL A 147 80.64 0.41 -22.33
N ARG A 148 80.85 -0.79 -21.75
CA ARG A 148 79.93 -1.36 -20.75
C ARG A 148 79.83 -0.49 -19.51
N GLU A 149 80.94 0.01 -19.00
CA GLU A 149 80.94 0.90 -17.83
C GLU A 149 80.24 2.24 -18.12
N HIS A 150 80.39 2.78 -19.33
CA HIS A 150 79.65 3.96 -19.75
C HIS A 150 78.14 3.68 -19.84
N TYR A 151 77.72 2.59 -20.48
CA TYR A 151 76.30 2.21 -20.54
C TYR A 151 75.71 1.91 -19.15
N GLN A 152 76.44 1.26 -18.26
CA GLN A 152 76.00 1.03 -16.89
C GLN A 152 75.83 2.34 -16.11
N ARG A 153 76.72 3.31 -16.32
CA ARG A 153 76.58 4.66 -15.73
C ARG A 153 75.36 5.40 -16.28
N GLU A 154 75.13 5.36 -17.59
CA GLU A 154 73.95 5.97 -18.22
C GLU A 154 72.65 5.30 -17.78
N LEU A 155 72.64 3.96 -17.68
CA LEU A 155 71.49 3.20 -17.18
C LEU A 155 71.17 3.58 -15.74
N ALA A 156 72.16 3.55 -14.84
CA ALA A 156 71.98 3.96 -13.46
C ALA A 156 71.58 5.44 -13.32
N GLY A 157 72.03 6.31 -14.23
CA GLY A 157 71.61 7.71 -14.31
C GLY A 157 70.15 7.86 -14.74
N SER A 158 69.71 7.09 -15.75
CA SER A 158 68.33 7.06 -16.21
C SER A 158 67.38 6.48 -15.16
N GLU A 159 67.78 5.38 -14.51
CA GLU A 159 67.02 4.76 -13.41
C GLU A 159 66.81 5.75 -12.26
N ARG A 160 67.85 6.49 -11.86
CA ARG A 160 67.72 7.52 -10.82
C ARG A 160 66.78 8.64 -11.24
N ARG A 161 66.80 9.08 -12.51
CA ARG A 161 65.85 10.08 -13.03
C ARG A 161 64.42 9.57 -12.99
N HIS A 162 64.16 8.35 -13.49
CA HIS A 162 62.82 7.77 -13.44
C HIS A 162 62.34 7.51 -12.02
N GLN A 163 63.21 7.09 -11.10
CA GLN A 163 62.85 6.94 -9.69
C GLN A 163 62.49 8.29 -9.05
N ALA A 164 63.22 9.37 -9.39
CA ALA A 164 62.89 10.72 -8.96
C ALA A 164 61.54 11.19 -9.54
N GLU A 165 61.31 11.00 -10.84
CA GLU A 165 60.04 11.32 -11.51
C GLU A 165 58.86 10.55 -10.90
N ILE A 166 59.04 9.25 -10.62
CA ILE A 166 58.02 8.42 -9.96
C ILE A 166 57.74 8.93 -8.55
N ALA A 167 58.77 9.32 -7.79
CA ALA A 167 58.59 9.88 -6.45
C ALA A 167 57.84 11.21 -6.49
N GLU A 168 58.19 12.11 -7.41
CA GLU A 168 57.47 13.37 -7.61
C GLU A 168 56.00 13.14 -7.99
N LEU A 169 55.73 12.26 -8.96
CA LEU A 169 54.38 11.91 -9.37
C LEU A 169 53.56 11.32 -8.22
N LYS A 170 54.17 10.47 -7.38
CA LYS A 170 53.50 9.93 -6.17
C LYS A 170 53.11 11.05 -5.22
N THR A 171 54.02 11.98 -4.92
CA THR A 171 53.69 13.11 -4.03
C THR A 171 52.61 14.02 -4.62
N LEU A 172 52.57 14.18 -5.95
CA LEU A 172 51.53 14.96 -6.62
C LEU A 172 50.18 14.27 -6.53
N VAL A 173 50.13 12.95 -6.75
CA VAL A 173 48.90 12.16 -6.62
C VAL A 173 48.40 12.15 -5.18
N GLU A 174 49.27 11.97 -4.19
CA GLU A 174 48.91 12.03 -2.77
C GLU A 174 48.32 13.39 -2.37
N ARG A 175 48.90 14.49 -2.87
CA ARG A 175 48.34 15.85 -2.66
C ARG A 175 46.99 16.00 -3.34
N ALA A 176 46.87 15.56 -4.59
CA ALA A 176 45.61 15.66 -5.32
C ALA A 176 44.49 14.81 -4.68
N GLN A 177 44.84 13.65 -4.10
CA GLN A 177 43.94 12.83 -3.32
C GLN A 177 43.52 13.53 -2.01
N ALA A 178 44.47 14.07 -1.25
CA ALA A 178 44.15 14.83 -0.04
C ALA A 178 43.24 16.04 -0.33
N ASP A 179 43.49 16.76 -1.42
CA ASP A 179 42.65 17.89 -1.85
C ASP A 179 41.25 17.43 -2.33
N ALA A 180 41.14 16.24 -2.91
CA ALA A 180 39.86 15.65 -3.29
C ALA A 180 39.06 15.21 -2.05
N ASP A 181 39.71 14.55 -1.09
CA ASP A 181 39.11 14.10 0.16
C ASP A 181 38.66 15.28 1.01
N GLU A 182 39.44 16.37 1.09
CA GLU A 182 39.05 17.57 1.82
C GLU A 182 37.83 18.26 1.16
N ARG A 183 37.77 18.29 -0.18
CA ARG A 183 36.60 18.81 -0.89
C ARG A 183 35.36 17.95 -0.66
N GLN A 184 35.51 16.63 -0.67
CA GLN A 184 34.41 15.71 -0.37
C GLN A 184 33.94 15.88 1.08
N ALA A 185 34.85 15.97 2.06
CA ALA A 185 34.51 16.18 3.45
C ALA A 185 33.76 17.51 3.67
N ARG A 186 34.21 18.60 3.03
CA ARG A 186 33.51 19.90 3.08
C ARG A 186 32.13 19.84 2.43
N ALA A 187 31.98 19.14 1.31
CA ALA A 187 30.69 18.97 0.64
C ALA A 187 29.71 18.14 1.49
N LEU A 188 30.18 17.05 2.11
CA LEU A 188 29.37 16.24 3.03
C LEU A 188 28.94 17.06 4.25
N ALA A 189 29.84 17.82 4.86
CA ALA A 189 29.50 18.68 6.00
C ALA A 189 28.47 19.77 5.64
N ALA A 190 28.57 20.35 4.44
CA ALA A 190 27.59 21.32 3.95
C ALA A 190 26.22 20.68 3.70
N ASN A 191 26.18 19.50 3.10
CA ASN A 191 24.94 18.75 2.87
C ASN A 191 24.29 18.32 4.19
N GLU A 192 25.06 17.83 5.16
CA GLU A 192 24.56 17.48 6.49
C GLU A 192 23.94 18.70 7.20
N LEU A 193 24.56 19.88 7.08
CA LEU A 193 24.00 21.10 7.63
C LEU A 193 22.69 21.48 6.93
N SER A 194 22.63 21.40 5.60
CA SER A 194 21.40 21.65 4.82
C SER A 194 20.26 20.74 5.27
N HIS A 195 20.51 19.43 5.33
CA HIS A 195 19.51 18.46 5.75
C HIS A 195 19.07 18.66 7.21
N ARG A 196 19.98 19.02 8.12
CA ARG A 196 19.60 19.38 9.50
C ARG A 196 18.68 20.60 9.54
N THR A 197 18.94 21.62 8.72
CA THR A 197 18.08 22.80 8.65
C THR A 197 16.72 22.50 8.00
N GLU A 198 16.68 21.69 6.95
CA GLU A 198 15.45 21.24 6.30
C GLU A 198 14.60 20.41 7.26
N VAL A 199 15.20 19.44 7.97
CA VAL A 199 14.49 18.63 8.98
C VAL A 199 13.99 19.49 10.13
N ALA A 200 14.74 20.51 10.56
CA ALA A 200 14.28 21.43 11.60
C ALA A 200 13.10 22.29 11.12
N ALA A 201 13.12 22.76 9.88
CA ALA A 201 12.02 23.51 9.27
C ALA A 201 10.76 22.65 9.14
N LEU A 202 10.88 21.43 8.59
CA LEU A 202 9.77 20.48 8.47
C LEU A 202 9.16 20.12 9.83
N LYS A 203 9.99 19.95 10.86
CA LYS A 203 9.51 19.72 12.23
C LYS A 203 8.73 20.92 12.77
N ALA A 204 9.20 22.14 12.53
CA ALA A 204 8.49 23.35 12.94
C ALA A 204 7.16 23.51 12.20
N ASP A 205 7.13 23.21 10.90
CA ASP A 205 5.91 23.25 10.10
C ASP A 205 4.90 22.21 10.58
N LEU A 206 5.31 20.96 10.77
CA LEU A 206 4.44 19.89 11.29
C LEU A 206 3.91 20.24 12.70
N GLN A 207 4.76 20.80 13.57
CA GLN A 207 4.32 21.28 14.88
C GLN A 207 3.28 22.39 14.75
N SER A 208 3.49 23.36 13.86
CA SER A 208 2.53 24.44 13.63
C SER A 208 1.19 23.93 13.08
N GLN A 209 1.22 22.94 12.17
CA GLN A 209 0.03 22.30 11.63
C GLN A 209 -0.73 21.52 12.71
N SER A 210 -0.03 20.73 13.53
CA SER A 210 -0.66 20.01 14.64
C SER A 210 -1.30 20.95 15.67
N GLN A 211 -0.67 22.09 15.96
CA GLN A 211 -1.23 23.11 16.85
C GLN A 211 -2.45 23.79 16.24
N ALA A 212 -2.42 24.09 14.94
CA ALA A 212 -3.56 24.66 14.23
C ALA A 212 -4.75 23.70 14.18
N GLN A 213 -4.50 22.40 13.95
CA GLN A 213 -5.52 21.35 14.00
C GLN A 213 -6.13 21.24 15.40
N LEU A 214 -5.32 21.16 16.46
CA LEU A 214 -5.83 21.12 17.83
C LEU A 214 -6.63 22.37 18.19
N ALA A 215 -6.21 23.55 17.75
CA ALA A 215 -6.96 24.79 17.95
C ALA A 215 -8.31 24.78 17.22
N ALA A 216 -8.36 24.28 15.99
CA ALA A 216 -9.59 24.14 15.21
C ALA A 216 -10.54 23.09 15.80
N GLU A 217 -10.03 21.97 16.30
CA GLU A 217 -10.84 20.98 17.00
C GLU A 217 -11.41 21.54 18.31
N ASN A 218 -10.60 22.28 19.07
CA ASN A 218 -11.06 22.88 20.33
C ASN A 218 -12.14 23.94 20.07
N SER A 219 -11.97 24.80 19.07
CA SER A 219 -13.03 25.76 18.71
C SER A 219 -14.30 25.07 18.24
N ALA A 220 -14.20 23.97 17.48
CA ALA A 220 -15.36 23.17 17.09
C ALA A 220 -16.04 22.48 18.29
N ARG A 221 -15.26 22.01 19.29
CA ARG A 221 -15.79 21.47 20.54
C ARG A 221 -16.49 22.54 21.37
N ASP A 222 -15.92 23.73 21.48
CA ASP A 222 -16.50 24.85 22.22
C ASP A 222 -17.84 25.28 21.59
N ILE A 223 -17.91 25.40 20.27
CA ILE A 223 -19.18 25.67 19.55
C ILE A 223 -20.23 24.62 19.86
N ARG A 224 -19.88 23.33 19.83
CA ARG A 224 -20.83 22.24 20.16
C ARG A 224 -21.27 22.29 21.62
N LEU A 225 -20.39 22.66 22.55
CA LEU A 225 -20.75 22.81 23.96
C LEU A 225 -21.71 23.98 24.17
N ASP A 226 -21.51 25.10 23.46
CA ASP A 226 -22.40 26.25 23.48
C ASP A 226 -23.78 25.91 22.88
N GLU A 227 -23.83 25.16 21.77
CA GLU A 227 -25.06 24.65 21.18
C GLU A 227 -25.83 23.75 22.16
N ILE A 228 -25.16 22.76 22.76
CA ILE A 228 -25.77 21.86 23.76
C ILE A 228 -26.24 22.65 25.00
N ALA A 229 -25.49 23.67 25.42
CA ALA A 229 -25.88 24.52 26.55
C ALA A 229 -27.15 25.33 26.21
N ALA A 230 -27.23 25.89 25.01
CA ALA A 230 -28.41 26.61 24.53
C ALA A 230 -29.65 25.69 24.42
N GLU A 231 -29.48 24.47 23.90
CA GLU A 231 -30.54 23.46 23.84
C GLU A 231 -31.02 23.06 25.24
N ARG A 232 -30.10 22.81 26.18
CA ARG A 232 -30.44 22.51 27.58
C ARG A 232 -31.26 23.63 28.20
N ASP A 233 -30.88 24.88 27.97
CA ASP A 233 -31.57 26.03 28.57
C ASP A 233 -32.95 26.24 27.91
N ALA A 234 -33.07 25.99 26.60
CA ALA A 234 -34.37 25.96 25.92
C ALA A 234 -35.29 24.85 26.46
N LEU A 235 -34.78 23.63 26.64
CA LEU A 235 -35.53 22.52 27.23
C LEU A 235 -35.95 22.82 28.67
N ARG A 236 -35.09 23.44 29.48
CA ARG A 236 -35.45 23.90 30.83
C ARG A 236 -36.60 24.91 30.81
N ALA A 237 -36.55 25.89 29.91
CA ALA A 237 -37.63 26.87 29.77
C ALA A 237 -38.96 26.22 29.33
N GLN A 238 -38.91 25.21 28.46
CA GLN A 238 -40.08 24.42 28.08
C GLN A 238 -40.66 23.64 29.27
N VAL A 239 -39.80 22.97 30.05
CA VAL A 239 -40.22 22.24 31.26
C VAL A 239 -40.87 23.18 32.27
N GLU A 240 -40.29 24.36 32.52
CA GLU A 240 -40.90 25.36 33.39
C GLU A 240 -42.27 25.83 32.90
N THR A 241 -42.43 26.00 31.59
CA THR A 241 -43.71 26.39 30.98
C THR A 241 -44.76 25.30 31.20
N LEU A 242 -44.41 24.04 30.95
CA LEU A 242 -45.29 22.89 31.18
C LEU A 242 -45.66 22.73 32.65
N LEU A 243 -44.74 23.01 33.58
CA LEU A 243 -45.04 23.00 35.02
C LEU A 243 -46.04 24.10 35.40
N ARG A 244 -45.86 25.32 34.87
CA ARG A 244 -46.83 26.42 35.08
C ARG A 244 -48.22 26.08 34.54
N GLU A 245 -48.28 25.45 33.35
CA GLU A 245 -49.55 24.97 32.78
C GLU A 245 -50.18 23.85 33.61
N GLN A 246 -49.37 22.92 34.12
CA GLN A 246 -49.84 21.86 35.01
C GLN A 246 -50.45 22.44 36.29
N ASP A 247 -49.79 23.42 36.91
CA ASP A 247 -50.29 24.06 38.13
C ASP A 247 -51.56 24.88 37.86
N ARG A 248 -51.63 25.56 36.71
CA ARG A 248 -52.84 26.24 36.25
C ARG A 248 -54.02 25.27 36.13
N LEU A 249 -53.84 24.15 35.43
CA LEU A 249 -54.87 23.12 35.24
C LEU A 249 -55.27 22.47 36.57
N ARG A 250 -54.31 22.19 37.46
CA ARG A 250 -54.60 21.70 38.82
C ARG A 250 -55.47 22.69 39.60
N GLY A 251 -55.17 23.98 39.51
CA GLY A 251 -55.98 25.04 40.11
C GLY A 251 -57.41 25.06 39.56
N GLU A 252 -57.58 24.99 38.24
CA GLU A 252 -58.89 24.93 37.58
C GLU A 252 -59.70 23.70 38.03
N VAL A 253 -59.07 22.53 38.14
CA VAL A 253 -59.71 21.31 38.63
C VAL A 253 -60.16 21.44 40.09
N VAL A 254 -59.36 22.05 40.96
CA VAL A 254 -59.73 22.28 42.36
C VAL A 254 -60.94 23.22 42.46
N VAL A 255 -60.96 24.31 41.69
CA VAL A 255 -62.08 25.24 41.64
C VAL A 255 -63.34 24.57 41.10
N ALA A 256 -63.24 23.83 39.99
CA ALA A 256 -64.36 23.09 39.42
C ALA A 256 -64.93 22.06 40.42
N ARG A 257 -64.06 21.38 41.16
CA ARG A 257 -64.47 20.44 42.21
C ARG A 257 -65.20 21.14 43.36
N ALA A 258 -64.74 22.29 43.80
CA ALA A 258 -65.41 23.08 44.85
C ALA A 258 -66.81 23.55 44.41
N ILE A 259 -66.94 24.01 43.16
CA ILE A 259 -68.24 24.41 42.59
C ILE A 259 -69.18 23.20 42.53
N ALA A 260 -68.69 22.03 42.12
CA ALA A 260 -69.48 20.81 42.07
C ALA A 260 -69.95 20.38 43.47
N THR A 261 -69.07 20.41 44.48
CA THR A 261 -69.44 20.08 45.87
C THR A 261 -70.47 21.05 46.44
N ASP A 262 -70.31 22.36 46.19
CA ASP A 262 -71.26 23.37 46.63
C ASP A 262 -72.64 23.18 45.97
N ALA A 263 -72.66 22.84 44.69
CA ALA A 263 -73.90 22.56 43.97
C ALA A 263 -74.60 21.30 44.51
N ASP A 264 -73.85 20.25 44.83
CA ASP A 264 -74.40 19.02 45.42
C ASP A 264 -74.93 19.26 46.84
N ASP A 265 -74.24 20.08 47.65
CA ASP A 265 -74.72 20.44 48.98
C ASP A 265 -75.98 21.33 48.93
N ARG A 266 -76.09 22.23 47.95
CA ARG A 266 -77.34 22.98 47.70
C ARG A 266 -78.48 22.04 47.33
N ARG A 267 -78.27 21.13 46.37
CA ARG A 267 -79.27 20.12 45.99
C ARG A 267 -79.69 19.24 47.17
N ARG A 268 -78.75 18.82 48.02
CA ARG A 268 -79.08 18.06 49.24
C ARG A 268 -79.94 18.84 50.22
N LYS A 269 -79.68 20.14 50.40
CA LYS A 269 -80.50 21.02 51.25
C LYS A 269 -81.89 21.23 50.66
N GLU A 270 -81.98 21.46 49.36
CA GLU A 270 -83.24 21.56 48.62
C GLU A 270 -84.07 20.28 48.76
N LEU A 271 -83.47 19.11 48.52
CA LEU A 271 -84.13 17.82 48.71
C LEU A 271 -84.59 17.58 50.15
N ARG A 272 -83.81 17.99 51.17
CA ARG A 272 -84.25 17.92 52.57
C ARG A 272 -85.45 18.83 52.84
N ALA A 273 -85.42 20.06 52.34
CA ALA A 273 -86.55 20.97 52.47
C ALA A 273 -87.80 20.44 51.74
N GLU A 274 -87.64 19.82 50.56
CA GLU A 274 -88.74 19.13 49.88
C GLU A 274 -89.30 17.96 50.70
N VAL A 275 -88.44 17.16 51.35
CA VAL A 275 -88.90 16.06 52.23
C VAL A 275 -89.64 16.59 53.45
N GLU A 276 -89.09 17.59 54.15
CA GLU A 276 -89.73 18.22 55.31
C GLU A 276 -91.08 18.84 54.94
N THR A 277 -91.16 19.51 53.78
CA THR A 277 -92.44 20.07 53.30
C THR A 277 -93.44 18.98 52.95
N ARG A 278 -93.02 17.88 52.30
CA ARG A 278 -93.89 16.70 52.06
C ARG A 278 -94.39 16.08 53.36
N GLU A 279 -93.53 15.93 54.37
CA GLU A 279 -93.93 15.38 55.68
C GLU A 279 -94.99 16.27 56.35
N VAL A 280 -94.82 17.59 56.33
CA VAL A 280 -95.80 18.54 56.86
C VAL A 280 -97.13 18.46 56.09
N LEU A 281 -97.07 18.38 54.76
CA LEU A 281 -98.25 18.23 53.91
C LEU A 281 -98.97 16.92 54.15
N GLN A 282 -98.22 15.82 54.31
CA GLN A 282 -98.78 14.50 54.62
C GLN A 282 -99.45 14.49 56.00
N ALA A 283 -98.85 15.15 57.00
CA ALA A 283 -99.49 15.32 58.31
C ALA A 283 -100.78 16.16 58.23
N ARG A 284 -100.79 17.23 57.43
CA ARG A 284 -101.99 18.04 57.18
C ARG A 284 -103.04 17.28 56.38
N LEU A 285 -102.65 16.47 55.40
CA LEU A 285 -103.55 15.60 54.66
C LEU A 285 -104.18 14.58 55.60
N ALA A 286 -103.40 13.92 56.46
CA ALA A 286 -103.94 13.02 57.49
C ALA A 286 -104.91 13.75 58.44
N GLU A 287 -104.61 15.00 58.82
CA GLU A 287 -105.52 15.82 59.63
C GLU A 287 -106.80 16.20 58.87
N LEU A 288 -106.69 16.53 57.58
CA LEU A 288 -107.82 16.83 56.71
C LEU A 288 -108.66 15.59 56.41
N GLU A 289 -108.04 14.44 56.18
CA GLU A 289 -108.69 13.13 56.03
C GLU A 289 -109.44 12.78 57.31
N ALA A 290 -108.85 12.95 58.49
CA ALA A 290 -109.55 12.79 59.77
C ALA A 290 -110.73 13.77 59.93
N LYS A 291 -110.61 15.00 59.41
CA LYS A 291 -111.70 15.99 59.39
C LYS A 291 -112.80 15.64 58.35
N ILE A 292 -112.42 15.02 57.23
CA ILE A 292 -113.31 14.61 56.13
C ILE A 292 -114.01 13.29 56.44
N GLU A 293 -113.39 12.38 57.20
CA GLU A 293 -114.05 11.18 57.77
C GLU A 293 -115.30 11.53 58.60
N GLY A 294 -115.43 12.79 59.04
CA GLY A 294 -116.63 13.33 59.69
C GLY A 294 -117.64 14.05 58.79
N LYS A 295 -117.33 14.40 57.53
CA LYS A 295 -118.23 15.17 56.62
C LYS A 295 -117.92 14.93 55.13
N PRO A 296 -118.88 14.44 54.31
CA PRO A 296 -118.67 14.30 52.87
C PRO A 296 -118.99 15.61 52.12
N SER A 297 -118.01 16.16 51.42
CA SER A 297 -118.22 17.07 50.28
C SER A 297 -117.19 16.66 49.22
N ARG A 298 -117.55 16.02 48.10
CA ARG A 298 -118.32 16.52 46.94
C ARG A 298 -117.64 17.69 46.23
N THR A 299 -116.46 17.45 45.65
CA THR A 299 -115.97 18.21 44.48
C THR A 299 -114.83 17.47 43.78
N THR A 300 -115.21 16.61 42.85
CA THR A 300 -114.51 16.45 41.58
C THR A 300 -114.28 17.80 40.91
N VAL A 301 -113.23 17.86 40.07
CA VAL A 301 -112.86 18.97 39.16
C VAL A 301 -112.07 20.07 39.92
N ILE A 302 -110.78 20.31 39.67
CA ILE A 302 -110.17 20.73 38.40
C ILE A 302 -108.68 20.35 38.40
N LEU A 303 -108.23 19.62 37.36
CA LEU A 303 -106.85 19.53 36.87
C LEU A 303 -105.77 19.38 37.97
N THR A 304 -105.64 18.14 38.46
CA THR A 304 -104.76 17.70 39.55
C THR A 304 -103.31 18.16 39.38
N ASN A 305 -102.99 19.17 40.19
CA ASN A 305 -101.72 19.38 40.87
C ASN A 305 -101.33 18.06 41.58
N ASP A 306 -100.14 17.53 41.31
CA ASP A 306 -99.64 16.32 42.00
C ASP A 306 -99.36 16.72 43.47
N PRO A 307 -100.13 16.19 44.45
CA PRO A 307 -100.19 16.78 45.79
C PRO A 307 -98.89 16.66 46.60
N GLU A 308 -97.94 15.83 46.18
CA GLU A 308 -96.62 15.73 46.82
C GLU A 308 -95.60 16.79 46.36
N ARG A 309 -95.83 17.48 45.23
CA ARG A 309 -94.85 18.42 44.68
C ARG A 309 -95.39 19.81 44.38
N HIS A 310 -96.72 20.01 44.43
CA HIS A 310 -97.37 21.30 44.22
C HIS A 310 -97.02 22.00 42.89
N GLU A 311 -96.76 21.22 41.84
CA GLU A 311 -96.52 21.70 40.49
C GLU A 311 -97.62 21.23 39.55
N THR A 312 -98.10 22.14 38.71
CA THR A 312 -98.98 21.83 37.59
C THR A 312 -98.22 20.97 36.56
N VAL A 313 -98.95 20.18 35.76
CA VAL A 313 -98.33 19.34 34.71
C VAL A 313 -97.42 20.14 33.75
N LEU A 314 -97.72 21.42 33.55
CA LEU A 314 -96.90 22.33 32.74
C LEU A 314 -95.59 22.73 33.42
N GLU A 315 -95.60 22.97 34.73
CA GLU A 315 -94.38 23.27 35.50
C GLU A 315 -93.47 22.05 35.58
N ARG A 316 -94.03 20.85 35.73
CA ARG A 316 -93.28 19.59 35.67
C ARG A 316 -92.66 19.37 34.29
N LEU A 317 -93.39 19.67 33.22
CA LEU A 317 -92.88 19.61 31.85
C LEU A 317 -91.75 20.62 31.63
N ALA A 318 -91.90 21.85 32.12
CA ALA A 318 -90.85 22.87 32.04
C ALA A 318 -89.58 22.44 32.80
N ARG A 319 -89.70 21.93 34.03
CA ARG A 319 -88.55 21.41 34.78
C ARG A 319 -87.88 20.23 34.09
N LEU A 320 -88.65 19.25 33.61
CA LEU A 320 -88.09 18.10 32.87
C LEU A 320 -87.41 18.55 31.58
N GLN A 321 -87.92 19.60 30.93
CA GLN A 321 -87.30 20.18 29.74
C GLN A 321 -85.98 20.89 30.07
N ASP A 322 -85.90 21.58 31.21
CA ASP A 322 -84.66 22.18 31.72
C ASP A 322 -83.63 21.12 32.17
N GLU A 323 -84.08 20.06 32.84
CA GLU A 323 -83.24 18.92 33.23
C GLU A 323 -82.70 18.18 32.00
N LEU A 324 -83.53 17.97 30.98
CA LEU A 324 -83.12 17.40 29.70
C LEU A 324 -82.12 18.32 28.98
N GLY A 325 -82.34 19.64 29.01
CA GLY A 325 -81.41 20.64 28.49
C GLY A 325 -80.06 20.60 29.19
N ALA A 326 -80.06 20.55 30.52
CA ALA A 326 -78.84 20.45 31.33
C ALA A 326 -78.11 19.11 31.12
N ALA A 327 -78.83 18.00 30.98
CA ALA A 327 -78.25 16.70 30.67
C ALA A 327 -77.62 16.68 29.28
N SER A 328 -78.31 17.25 28.28
CA SER A 328 -77.79 17.41 26.91
C SER A 328 -76.51 18.25 26.86
N ALA A 329 -76.46 19.36 27.62
CA ALA A 329 -75.27 20.18 27.74
C ALA A 329 -74.09 19.46 28.42
N ARG A 330 -74.36 18.60 29.41
CA ARG A 330 -73.31 17.76 30.01
C ARG A 330 -72.80 16.71 29.02
N GLN A 331 -73.71 16.11 28.25
CA GLN A 331 -73.35 15.13 27.23
C GLN A 331 -72.45 15.76 26.15
N SER A 332 -72.78 16.96 25.66
CA SER A 332 -71.94 17.65 24.68
C SER A 332 -70.56 18.04 25.24
N ALA A 333 -70.48 18.42 26.53
CA ALA A 333 -69.20 18.66 27.20
C ALA A 333 -68.35 17.38 27.26
N THR A 334 -68.93 16.25 27.69
CA THR A 334 -68.21 14.96 27.72
C THR A 334 -67.77 14.48 26.33
N ASP A 335 -68.59 14.74 25.31
CA ASP A 335 -68.24 14.39 23.92
C ASP A 335 -67.04 15.20 23.43
N SER A 336 -66.95 16.48 23.79
CA SER A 336 -65.80 17.32 23.43
C SER A 336 -64.51 16.94 24.18
N GLU A 337 -64.61 16.55 25.45
CA GLU A 337 -63.48 16.00 26.21
C GLU A 337 -62.99 14.67 25.62
N LEU A 338 -63.92 13.78 25.22
CA LEU A 338 -63.59 12.53 24.54
C LEU A 338 -62.91 12.77 23.19
N ALA A 339 -63.36 13.75 22.41
CA ALA A 339 -62.72 14.12 21.16
C ALA A 339 -61.27 14.60 21.40
N SER A 340 -61.07 15.51 22.36
CA SER A 340 -59.73 15.99 22.74
C SER A 340 -58.83 14.87 23.28
N ALA A 341 -59.37 13.92 24.04
CA ALA A 341 -58.62 12.76 24.51
C ALA A 341 -58.19 11.86 23.35
N ARG A 342 -59.07 11.62 22.36
CA ARG A 342 -58.74 10.84 21.15
C ARG A 342 -57.63 11.50 20.33
N GLU A 343 -57.68 12.82 20.16
CA GLU A 343 -56.62 13.55 19.46
C GLU A 343 -55.27 13.43 20.16
N ARG A 344 -55.25 13.53 21.50
CA ARG A 344 -54.03 13.32 22.29
C ARG A 344 -53.51 11.89 22.18
N CYS A 345 -54.37 10.88 22.20
CA CYS A 345 -53.96 9.49 21.96
C CYS A 345 -53.34 9.32 20.57
N ALA A 346 -53.95 9.85 19.53
CA ALA A 346 -53.41 9.79 18.17
C ALA A 346 -52.04 10.47 18.03
N ALA A 347 -51.85 11.62 18.70
CA ALA A 347 -50.56 12.31 18.73
C ALA A 347 -49.48 11.48 19.45
N VAL A 348 -49.84 10.81 20.56
CA VAL A 348 -48.93 9.91 21.28
C VAL A 348 -48.60 8.68 20.43
N GLU A 349 -49.58 8.06 19.76
CA GLU A 349 -49.37 6.92 18.86
C GLU A 349 -48.42 7.28 17.71
N SER A 350 -48.60 8.45 17.10
CA SER A 350 -47.68 8.99 16.08
C SER A 350 -46.26 9.19 16.64
N SER A 351 -46.14 9.73 17.85
CA SER A 351 -44.85 9.91 18.52
C SER A 351 -44.16 8.58 18.82
N VAL A 352 -44.92 7.58 19.28
CA VAL A 352 -44.42 6.22 19.53
C VAL A 352 -43.96 5.57 18.24
N ALA A 353 -44.72 5.71 17.15
CA ALA A 353 -44.30 5.22 15.84
C ALA A 353 -42.99 5.89 15.37
N GLY A 354 -42.87 7.21 15.52
CA GLY A 354 -41.63 7.94 15.22
C GLY A 354 -40.44 7.46 16.04
N LEU A 355 -40.59 7.30 17.35
CA LEU A 355 -39.56 6.76 18.24
C LEU A 355 -39.18 5.32 17.87
N SER A 356 -40.15 4.48 17.51
CA SER A 356 -39.87 3.11 17.06
C SER A 356 -39.03 3.06 15.78
N GLY A 357 -39.27 4.00 14.85
CA GLY A 357 -38.44 4.16 13.65
C GLY A 357 -37.01 4.60 13.97
N GLN A 358 -36.84 5.50 14.94
CA GLN A 358 -35.51 5.92 15.41
C GLN A 358 -34.74 4.77 16.07
N VAL A 359 -35.43 3.93 16.87
CA VAL A 359 -34.80 2.73 17.47
C VAL A 359 -34.31 1.77 16.38
N ALA A 360 -35.12 1.52 15.35
CA ALA A 360 -34.72 0.66 14.23
C ALA A 360 -33.50 1.21 13.48
N GLU A 361 -33.41 2.53 13.26
CA GLU A 361 -32.25 3.13 12.61
C GLU A 361 -30.99 3.05 13.50
N VAL A 362 -31.11 3.22 14.82
CA VAL A 362 -30.00 3.03 15.75
C VAL A 362 -29.49 1.59 15.73
N GLU A 363 -30.38 0.59 15.65
CA GLU A 363 -30.00 -0.81 15.50
C GLU A 363 -29.27 -1.08 14.18
N ARG A 364 -29.75 -0.48 13.07
CA ARG A 364 -29.09 -0.55 11.76
C ARG A 364 -27.67 0.03 11.81
N LEU A 365 -27.52 1.23 12.38
CA LEU A 365 -26.23 1.89 12.52
C LEU A 365 -25.26 1.11 13.43
N ARG A 366 -25.77 0.47 14.49
CA ARG A 366 -24.96 -0.42 15.34
C ARG A 366 -24.44 -1.63 14.54
N SER A 367 -25.29 -2.25 13.74
CA SER A 367 -24.90 -3.37 12.86
C SER A 367 -23.86 -2.93 11.83
N ASP A 368 -24.04 -1.75 11.22
CA ASP A 368 -23.09 -1.19 10.25
C ASP A 368 -21.73 -0.90 10.92
N LEU A 369 -21.75 -0.36 12.15
CA LEU A 369 -20.54 -0.11 12.93
C LEU A 369 -19.78 -1.40 13.26
N THR A 370 -20.48 -2.45 13.70
CA THR A 370 -19.84 -3.75 13.98
C THR A 370 -19.24 -4.36 12.70
N GLY A 371 -19.94 -4.27 11.57
CA GLY A 371 -19.41 -4.74 10.29
C GLY A 371 -18.19 -3.94 9.81
N ALA A 372 -18.15 -2.63 10.05
CA ALA A 372 -16.99 -1.79 9.76
C ALA A 372 -15.79 -2.16 10.66
N GLN A 373 -16.03 -2.40 11.96
CA GLN A 373 -14.99 -2.84 12.89
C GLN A 373 -14.39 -4.20 12.50
N GLU A 374 -15.21 -5.15 12.06
CA GLU A 374 -14.75 -6.44 11.54
C GLU A 374 -13.87 -6.28 10.29
N ARG A 375 -14.26 -5.40 9.35
CA ARG A 375 -13.45 -5.11 8.16
C ARG A 375 -12.11 -4.47 8.50
N VAL A 376 -12.09 -3.54 9.45
CA VAL A 376 -10.83 -2.92 9.92
C VAL A 376 -9.93 -3.97 10.56
N ALA A 377 -10.48 -4.85 11.40
CA ALA A 377 -9.71 -5.94 12.00
C ALA A 377 -9.15 -6.90 10.93
N GLN A 378 -9.93 -7.20 9.89
CA GLN A 378 -9.47 -8.01 8.76
C GLN A 378 -8.31 -7.35 8.00
N LEU A 379 -8.46 -6.08 7.62
CA LEU A 379 -7.42 -5.34 6.89
C LEU A 379 -6.13 -5.19 7.73
N ALA A 380 -6.26 -4.97 9.03
CA ALA A 380 -5.11 -4.96 9.94
C ALA A 380 -4.39 -6.32 9.97
N GLY A 381 -5.15 -7.42 9.97
CA GLY A 381 -4.61 -8.77 9.86
C GLY A 381 -3.90 -9.04 8.53
N GLU A 382 -4.48 -8.58 7.42
CA GLU A 382 -3.87 -8.68 6.08
C GLU A 382 -2.58 -7.86 6.00
N SER A 383 -2.57 -6.62 6.52
CA SER A 383 -1.37 -5.78 6.60
C SER A 383 -0.26 -6.44 7.43
N ALA A 384 -0.60 -6.98 8.60
CA ALA A 384 0.37 -7.69 9.44
C ALA A 384 0.96 -8.93 8.73
N ALA A 385 0.13 -9.67 7.97
CA ALA A 385 0.59 -10.80 7.17
C ALA A 385 1.51 -10.36 6.02
N HIS A 386 1.21 -9.24 5.35
CA HIS A 386 2.07 -8.66 4.33
C HIS A 386 3.41 -8.19 4.89
N GLU A 387 3.43 -7.54 6.05
CA GLU A 387 4.66 -7.12 6.73
C GLU A 387 5.50 -8.33 7.14
N LEU A 388 4.88 -9.38 7.68
CA LEU A 388 5.58 -10.62 8.02
C LEU A 388 6.19 -11.27 6.76
N GLY A 389 5.43 -11.35 5.67
CA GLY A 389 5.93 -11.85 4.38
C GLY A 389 7.09 -11.00 3.82
N ARG A 390 7.04 -9.68 3.98
CA ARG A 390 8.13 -8.77 3.61
C ARG A 390 9.39 -9.05 4.43
N VAL A 391 9.28 -9.15 5.75
CA VAL A 391 10.41 -9.43 6.64
C VAL A 391 11.00 -10.83 6.38
N GLU A 392 10.17 -11.83 6.11
CA GLU A 392 10.64 -13.16 5.73
C GLU A 392 11.39 -13.16 4.40
N ALA A 393 10.91 -12.40 3.41
CA ALA A 393 11.60 -12.23 2.13
C ALA A 393 12.93 -11.48 2.29
N GLU A 394 12.96 -10.41 3.09
CA GLU A 394 14.19 -9.68 3.44
C GLU A 394 15.20 -10.62 4.11
N ARG A 395 14.78 -11.43 5.09
CA ARG A 395 15.64 -12.44 5.73
C ARG A 395 16.17 -13.45 4.73
N ALA A 396 15.33 -13.96 3.82
CA ALA A 396 15.75 -14.92 2.79
C ALA A 396 16.78 -14.30 1.83
N LEU A 397 16.64 -13.02 1.49
CA LEU A 397 17.63 -12.27 0.70
C LEU A 397 18.96 -12.13 1.43
N PHE A 398 18.95 -11.79 2.72
CA PHE A 398 20.17 -11.71 3.54
C PHE A 398 20.84 -13.09 3.69
N ASP A 399 20.07 -14.15 3.90
CA ASP A 399 20.60 -15.52 3.98
C ASP A 399 21.23 -15.95 2.64
N LEU A 400 20.63 -15.59 1.51
CA LEU A 400 21.17 -15.86 0.18
C LEU A 400 22.44 -15.03 -0.09
N ALA A 401 22.45 -13.75 0.27
CA ALA A 401 23.62 -12.89 0.19
C ALA A 401 24.78 -13.45 1.02
N ALA A 402 24.51 -13.91 2.25
CA ALA A 402 25.50 -14.55 3.12
C ALA A 402 26.06 -15.85 2.50
N ARG A 403 25.22 -16.67 1.85
CA ARG A 403 25.68 -17.87 1.13
C ARG A 403 26.60 -17.52 -0.04
N VAL A 404 26.24 -16.51 -0.85
CA VAL A 404 27.08 -16.04 -1.97
C VAL A 404 28.44 -15.52 -1.49
N LEU A 405 28.46 -14.78 -0.38
CA LEU A 405 29.69 -14.26 0.22
C LEU A 405 30.59 -15.36 0.82
N ARG A 406 30.05 -16.55 1.10
CA ARG A 406 30.81 -17.71 1.57
C ARG A 406 31.37 -18.61 0.46
N LEU A 407 30.97 -18.39 -0.80
CA LEU A 407 31.53 -19.13 -1.94
C LEU A 407 33.02 -18.79 -2.12
N ASP A 408 33.81 -19.74 -2.62
CA ASP A 408 35.24 -19.57 -2.84
C ASP A 408 35.50 -18.45 -3.87
N PRO A 409 36.27 -17.40 -3.54
CA PRO A 409 36.58 -16.30 -4.45
C PRO A 409 37.60 -16.67 -5.54
N GLY A 410 38.15 -17.90 -5.54
CA GLY A 410 39.13 -18.35 -6.54
C GLY A 410 38.61 -18.44 -7.99
N VAL A 411 37.28 -18.39 -8.20
CA VAL A 411 36.64 -18.38 -9.52
C VAL A 411 36.24 -16.94 -9.87
N ALA A 412 36.63 -16.44 -11.05
CA ALA A 412 36.36 -15.04 -11.43
C ALA A 412 34.86 -14.67 -11.39
N GLU A 413 33.99 -15.63 -11.72
CA GLU A 413 32.52 -15.47 -11.68
C GLU A 413 31.98 -15.31 -10.24
N THR A 414 32.55 -16.03 -9.26
CA THR A 414 32.14 -15.92 -7.86
C THR A 414 32.61 -14.60 -7.25
N ALA A 415 33.81 -14.13 -7.59
CA ALA A 415 34.33 -12.82 -7.16
C ALA A 415 33.47 -11.66 -7.72
N ALA A 416 33.07 -11.73 -9.00
CA ALA A 416 32.18 -10.75 -9.61
C ALA A 416 30.77 -10.74 -8.97
N LEU A 417 30.23 -11.93 -8.67
CA LEU A 417 28.94 -12.07 -7.98
C LEU A 417 29.00 -11.49 -6.55
N GLN A 418 30.07 -11.75 -5.81
CA GLN A 418 30.29 -11.19 -4.47
C GLN A 418 30.42 -9.66 -4.49
N GLY A 419 31.11 -9.09 -5.49
CA GLY A 419 31.20 -7.64 -5.67
C GLY A 419 29.84 -7.00 -5.90
N ARG A 420 29.00 -7.61 -6.76
CA ARG A 420 27.63 -7.15 -7.03
C ARG A 420 26.72 -7.25 -5.80
N VAL A 421 26.82 -8.33 -5.03
CA VAL A 421 26.04 -8.49 -3.78
C VAL A 421 26.42 -7.44 -2.74
N ARG A 422 27.72 -7.14 -2.55
CA ARG A 422 28.14 -6.07 -1.63
C ARG A 422 27.62 -4.70 -2.05
N ALA A 423 27.69 -4.39 -3.35
CA ALA A 423 27.13 -3.14 -3.90
C ALA A 423 25.60 -3.05 -3.71
N ALA A 424 24.89 -4.16 -3.89
CA ALA A 424 23.43 -4.21 -3.67
C ALA A 424 23.05 -4.05 -2.19
N MET A 425 23.78 -4.64 -1.24
CA MET A 425 23.51 -4.44 0.19
C MET A 425 23.79 -3.00 0.64
N SER A 426 24.84 -2.35 0.11
CA SER A 426 25.11 -0.93 0.41
C SER A 426 24.05 0.03 -0.15
N LEU A 427 23.35 -0.36 -1.22
CA LEU A 427 22.21 0.40 -1.76
C LEU A 427 20.93 0.18 -0.94
N GLY A 428 20.71 -1.03 -0.41
CA GLY A 428 19.56 -1.36 0.43
C GLY A 428 19.53 -0.64 1.78
N GLU A 429 20.69 -0.45 2.42
CA GLU A 429 20.82 0.36 3.66
C GLU A 429 20.45 1.84 3.43
N GLY A 430 20.62 2.35 2.20
CA GLY A 430 20.22 3.71 1.84
C GLY A 430 18.71 3.91 1.68
N VAL A 431 17.95 2.87 1.32
CA VAL A 431 16.50 2.94 1.07
C VAL A 431 15.69 2.67 2.35
N ALA A 432 16.20 1.87 3.29
CA ALA A 432 15.58 1.68 4.60
C ALA A 432 15.57 2.97 5.45
N GLY A 433 16.47 3.93 5.15
CA GLY A 433 16.48 5.26 5.76
C GLY A 433 15.53 6.28 5.13
N SER A 434 14.90 5.97 3.98
CA SER A 434 14.05 6.91 3.22
C SER A 434 12.57 6.51 3.18
N ALA A 435 12.19 5.35 3.72
CA ALA A 435 10.80 4.90 3.76
C ALA A 435 10.11 5.29 5.07
N THR A 436 9.91 6.60 5.28
CA THR A 436 8.79 7.08 6.10
C THR A 436 7.51 6.88 5.29
N PRO A 437 6.47 6.24 5.85
CA PRO A 437 5.22 6.05 5.14
C PRO A 437 4.57 7.41 4.90
N GLU A 438 4.43 7.78 3.63
CA GLU A 438 3.54 8.83 3.17
C GLU A 438 2.12 8.34 3.44
N GLU A 439 1.56 8.84 4.54
CA GLU A 439 0.22 8.56 5.04
C GLU A 439 -0.79 9.25 4.12
N ASP A 440 -1.05 8.64 2.96
CA ASP A 440 -2.23 8.93 2.15
C ASP A 440 -3.45 8.35 2.87
N ALA A 441 -4.14 9.22 3.61
CA ALA A 441 -5.51 9.02 4.07
C ALA A 441 -6.44 10.01 3.35
N PRO A 442 -7.70 9.63 3.07
CA PRO A 442 -8.62 10.34 2.17
C PRO A 442 -9.08 11.73 2.62
#